data_AF-K2F1P5-F1
#
_entry.id   AF-K2F1P5-F1
#
_cell.length_a   1.000
_cell.length_b   1.000
_cell.length_c   1.000
_cell.angle_alpha   90.00
_cell.angle_beta   90.00
_cell.angle_gamma   90.00
#
_symmetry.space_group_name_H-M   'P 1'
#
loop_
_entity.id
_entity.type
_entity.pdbx_description
1 polymer ?
#
loop_
_entity_poly.entity_id
_entity_poly.type
_entity_poly.pdbx_seq_one_letter_code
_entity_poly.pdbx_strand_id
1 'polypeptide(L)'
;MYRYIERRLFKKEETDDLVQNVFISFYKAIEKFDEKRPIKPYLFQIVQNELKMYYRSRKPTIQLNEEIYLEDGRLQDIINNDDYLSHLNQGEKNIFEYIRKGYSYEEIAQLIKKPVNTIKSIVRRGRLKIKLACTSKK
;
A
#
# COMPACT_ATOMS: atom_id res chain seq x y z
N MET A 1 4.74 -23.19 13.53
CA MET A 1 3.87 -22.08 13.05
C MET A 1 3.88 -20.92 14.03
N TYR A 2 3.50 -21.13 15.29
CA TYR A 2 3.48 -20.09 16.34
C TYR A 2 4.77 -19.24 16.40
N ARG A 3 5.92 -19.88 16.69
CA ARG A 3 7.24 -19.21 16.71
C ARG A 3 7.60 -18.46 15.41
N TYR A 4 7.03 -18.87 14.29
CA TYR A 4 7.26 -18.21 13.00
C TYR A 4 6.46 -16.90 12.87
N ILE A 5 5.25 -16.86 13.43
CA ILE A 5 4.41 -15.66 13.50
C ILE A 5 4.93 -14.72 14.59
N GLU A 6 5.30 -15.26 15.75
CA GLU A 6 5.87 -14.52 16.87
C GLU A 6 7.09 -13.69 16.47
N ARG A 7 8.01 -14.28 15.70
CA ARG A 7 9.19 -13.60 15.13
C ARG A 7 8.85 -12.42 14.18
N ARG A 8 7.59 -12.28 13.75
CA ARG A 8 7.12 -11.22 12.84
C ARG A 8 6.27 -10.16 13.51
N LEU A 9 5.50 -10.53 14.53
CA LEU A 9 4.55 -9.63 15.20
C LEU A 9 5.11 -9.04 16.49
N PHE A 10 6.14 -9.64 17.10
CA PHE A 10 6.85 -9.20 18.33
C PHE A 10 5.98 -9.06 19.59
N LYS A 11 4.65 -8.94 19.45
CA LYS A 11 3.66 -8.90 20.52
C LYS A 11 2.95 -10.24 20.62
N LYS A 12 2.84 -10.75 21.83
CA LYS A 12 2.20 -12.04 22.13
C LYS A 12 0.72 -12.05 21.76
N GLU A 13 -0.02 -11.04 22.19
CA GLU A 13 -1.47 -10.92 21.93
C GLU A 13 -1.78 -10.98 20.43
N GLU A 14 -1.04 -10.21 19.63
CA GLU A 14 -1.23 -10.19 18.17
C GLU A 14 -0.82 -11.51 17.51
N THR A 15 0.13 -12.22 18.09
CA THR A 15 0.52 -13.56 17.64
C THR A 15 -0.59 -14.56 17.92
N ASP A 16 -1.17 -14.52 19.12
CA ASP A 16 -2.26 -15.40 19.54
C ASP A 16 -3.49 -15.18 18.63
N ASP A 17 -3.87 -13.92 18.39
CA ASP A 17 -4.96 -13.55 17.48
C ASP A 17 -4.74 -14.05 16.05
N LEU A 18 -3.54 -13.84 15.49
CA LEU A 18 -3.24 -14.27 14.13
C LEU A 18 -3.24 -15.80 14.01
N VAL A 19 -2.70 -16.50 15.01
CA VAL A 19 -2.73 -17.97 15.06
C VAL A 19 -4.16 -18.49 15.09
N GLN A 20 -5.04 -17.87 15.87
CA GLN A 20 -6.46 -18.23 15.90
C GLN A 20 -7.11 -18.06 14.52
N ASN A 21 -6.88 -16.93 13.85
CA ASN A 21 -7.38 -16.70 12.50
C ASN A 21 -6.86 -17.72 11.50
N VAL A 22 -5.57 -18.09 11.57
CA VAL A 22 -5.00 -19.15 10.72
C VAL A 22 -5.74 -20.47 10.91
N PHE A 23 -6.01 -20.88 12.15
CA PHE A 23 -6.72 -22.14 12.40
C PHE A 23 -8.17 -22.11 11.89
N ILE A 24 -8.88 -20.99 12.06
CA ILE A 24 -10.24 -20.81 11.53
C ILE A 24 -10.22 -20.89 10.00
N SER A 25 -9.31 -20.16 9.34
CA SER A 25 -9.14 -20.17 7.88
C SER A 25 -8.75 -21.56 7.37
N PHE A 26 -7.88 -22.26 8.10
CA PHE A 26 -7.46 -23.62 7.77
C PHE A 26 -8.60 -24.63 7.91
N TYR A 27 -9.39 -24.57 8.99
CA TYR A 27 -10.56 -25.42 9.19
C TYR A 27 -11.59 -25.23 8.07
N LYS A 28 -11.89 -23.98 7.69
CA LYS A 28 -12.81 -23.71 6.57
C LYS A 28 -12.28 -24.19 5.23
N ALA A 29 -10.96 -24.24 5.07
CA ALA A 29 -10.31 -24.60 3.81
C ALA A 29 -9.94 -26.09 3.74
N ILE A 30 -10.06 -26.85 4.84
CA ILE A 30 -9.68 -28.26 4.91
C ILE A 30 -10.63 -29.14 4.11
N GLU A 31 -11.91 -28.79 4.03
CA GLU A 31 -12.91 -29.55 3.25
C GLU A 31 -12.58 -29.65 1.76
N LYS A 32 -11.80 -28.70 1.24
CA LYS A 32 -11.38 -28.64 -0.17
C LYS A 32 -9.93 -29.08 -0.36
N PHE A 33 -9.27 -29.55 0.70
CA PHE A 33 -7.86 -29.91 0.65
C PHE A 33 -7.66 -31.27 -0.01
N ASP A 34 -6.71 -31.34 -0.95
CA ASP A 34 -6.29 -32.57 -1.58
C ASP A 34 -5.37 -33.36 -0.64
N GLU A 35 -5.88 -34.44 -0.05
CA GLU A 35 -5.17 -35.30 0.91
C GLU A 35 -3.86 -35.89 0.36
N LYS A 36 -3.69 -35.95 -0.97
CA LYS A 36 -2.45 -36.41 -1.61
C LYS A 36 -1.31 -35.40 -1.46
N ARG A 37 -1.59 -34.17 -1.04
CA ARG A 37 -0.60 -33.09 -0.88
C ARG A 37 -0.16 -32.98 0.58
N PRO A 38 1.09 -32.54 0.83
CA PRO A 38 1.53 -32.28 2.19
C PRO A 38 0.77 -31.11 2.81
N ILE A 39 0.28 -31.31 4.03
CA ILE A 39 -0.54 -30.34 4.77
C ILE A 39 0.24 -29.08 5.20
N LYS A 40 1.55 -29.24 5.42
CA LYS A 40 2.41 -28.18 5.97
C LYS A 40 2.57 -26.98 5.02
N PRO A 41 2.91 -27.14 3.73
CA PRO A 41 2.92 -26.02 2.78
C PRO A 41 1.57 -25.29 2.68
N TYR A 42 0.46 -26.03 2.70
CA TYR A 42 -0.88 -25.45 2.64
C TYR A 42 -1.19 -24.59 3.86
N LEU A 43 -0.90 -25.09 5.07
CA LEU A 43 -1.01 -24.31 6.30
C LEU A 43 -0.14 -23.04 6.25
N PHE A 44 1.10 -23.15 5.77
CA PHE A 44 1.98 -21.98 5.65
C PHE A 44 1.50 -20.97 4.60
N GLN A 45 0.79 -21.38 3.55
CA GLN A 45 0.15 -20.46 2.62
C GLN A 45 -0.92 -19.62 3.33
N ILE A 46 -1.74 -20.24 4.19
CA ILE A 46 -2.73 -19.53 5.00
C ILE A 46 -2.04 -18.55 5.95
N VAL A 47 -0.99 -18.99 6.65
CA VAL A 47 -0.19 -18.11 7.53
C VAL A 47 0.30 -16.86 6.80
N GLN A 48 0.82 -17.01 5.57
CA GLN A 48 1.30 -15.89 4.77
C GLN A 48 0.17 -14.94 4.36
N ASN A 49 -1.00 -15.48 4.02
CA ASN A 49 -2.17 -14.68 3.68
C ASN A 49 -2.67 -13.87 4.88
N GLU A 50 -2.76 -14.49 6.06
CA GLU A 50 -3.16 -13.82 7.31
C GLU A 50 -2.16 -12.73 7.71
N LEU A 51 -0.85 -13.00 7.63
CA LEU A 51 0.19 -11.99 7.85
C LEU A 51 0.06 -10.81 6.87
N LYS A 52 -0.17 -11.10 5.59
CA LYS A 52 -0.38 -10.07 4.56
C LYS A 52 -1.61 -9.22 4.86
N MET A 53 -2.70 -9.84 5.32
CA MET A 53 -3.92 -9.15 5.72
C MET A 53 -3.68 -8.27 6.95
N TYR A 54 -3.03 -8.81 7.99
CA TYR A 54 -2.63 -8.08 9.19
C TYR A 54 -1.79 -6.83 8.87
N TYR A 55 -0.78 -6.94 8.00
CA TYR A 55 0.01 -5.77 7.61
C TYR A 55 -0.77 -4.80 6.73
N ARG A 56 -1.75 -5.29 5.96
CA ARG A 56 -2.58 -4.45 5.08
C ARG A 56 -3.58 -3.62 5.88
N SER A 57 -4.16 -4.16 6.96
CA SER A 57 -5.09 -3.42 7.84
C SER A 57 -4.39 -2.37 8.69
N ARG A 58 -3.10 -2.56 8.99
CA ARG A 58 -2.27 -1.61 9.75
C ARG A 58 -1.56 -0.56 8.91
N LYS A 59 -1.56 -0.70 7.59
CA LYS A 59 -1.21 0.42 6.73
C LYS A 59 -2.25 1.51 6.95
N PRO A 60 -1.86 2.79 7.12
CA PRO A 60 -2.83 3.87 7.12
C PRO A 60 -3.62 3.79 5.83
N THR A 61 -4.87 3.34 5.94
CA THR A 61 -5.84 3.45 4.87
C THR A 61 -6.02 4.95 4.70
N ILE A 62 -5.38 5.53 3.70
CA ILE A 62 -5.69 6.88 3.26
C ILE A 62 -7.14 6.79 2.85
N GLN A 63 -8.04 7.21 3.74
CA GLN A 63 -9.46 7.31 3.43
C GLN A 63 -9.54 8.17 2.19
N LEU A 64 -10.14 7.61 1.14
CA LEU A 64 -10.47 8.32 -0.08
C LEU A 64 -11.70 9.21 0.18
N ASN A 65 -11.68 9.96 1.29
CA ASN A 65 -12.72 10.93 1.58
C ASN A 65 -12.52 12.10 0.62
N GLU A 66 -13.67 12.55 0.17
CA GLU A 66 -13.92 13.45 -0.94
C GLU A 66 -13.10 14.73 -0.88
N GLU A 67 -12.77 15.22 -2.08
CA GLU A 67 -12.33 16.58 -2.37
C GLU A 67 -11.23 17.16 -1.49
N ILE A 68 -9.98 16.82 -1.82
CA ILE A 68 -8.90 17.78 -1.61
C ILE A 68 -8.61 18.46 -2.94
N TYR A 69 -9.41 19.47 -3.27
CA TYR A 69 -8.93 20.56 -4.12
C TYR A 69 -7.83 21.27 -3.31
N LEU A 70 -6.58 20.80 -3.47
CA LEU A 70 -5.42 21.49 -2.93
C LEU A 70 -5.11 22.67 -3.85
N GLU A 71 -5.78 23.79 -3.65
CA GLU A 71 -5.25 25.11 -3.97
C GLU A 71 -4.15 25.44 -2.95
N ASP A 72 -2.95 24.91 -3.15
CA ASP A 72 -1.78 25.38 -2.40
C ASP A 72 -0.66 25.68 -3.39
N GLY A 73 -0.50 26.96 -3.72
CA GLY A 73 0.54 27.47 -4.63
C GLY A 73 1.95 27.06 -4.20
N ARG A 74 2.16 26.78 -2.90
CA ARG A 74 3.45 26.30 -2.37
C ARG A 74 3.86 24.93 -2.90
N LEU A 75 2.91 24.07 -3.27
CA LEU A 75 3.22 22.75 -3.86
C LEU A 75 3.61 22.86 -5.33
N GLN A 76 3.12 23.86 -6.07
CA GLN A 76 3.57 24.13 -7.43
C GLN A 76 5.04 24.55 -7.41
N ASP A 77 5.44 25.39 -6.46
CA ASP A 77 6.84 25.82 -6.28
C ASP A 77 7.78 24.65 -5.92
N ILE A 78 7.30 23.68 -5.13
CA ILE A 78 8.06 22.47 -4.78
C ILE A 78 8.16 21.50 -5.96
N ILE A 79 7.11 21.34 -6.76
CA ILE A 79 7.12 20.52 -7.99
C ILE A 79 8.03 21.15 -9.07
N ASN A 80 8.35 22.45 -8.97
CA ASN A 80 9.26 23.11 -9.90
C ASN A 80 10.75 22.91 -9.53
N ASN A 81 11.06 22.53 -8.30
CA ASN A 81 12.43 22.20 -7.87
C ASN A 81 12.58 20.68 -7.84
N ASP A 82 13.21 20.09 -8.87
CA ASP A 82 13.39 18.63 -9.12
C ASP A 82 13.84 17.74 -7.92
N ASP A 83 14.16 18.32 -6.75
CA ASP A 83 14.52 17.65 -5.49
C ASP A 83 13.42 16.66 -5.00
N TYR A 84 12.15 16.88 -5.39
CA TYR A 84 11.03 15.99 -5.03
C TYR A 84 11.05 14.61 -5.70
N LEU A 85 11.79 14.45 -6.82
CA LEU A 85 11.84 13.19 -7.57
C LEU A 85 12.57 12.09 -6.79
N SER A 86 13.53 12.44 -5.93
CA SER A 86 14.32 11.47 -5.16
C SER A 86 13.45 10.60 -4.21
N HIS A 87 12.29 11.11 -3.81
CA HIS A 87 11.39 10.47 -2.83
C HIS A 87 10.21 9.69 -3.45
N LEU A 88 10.13 9.67 -4.79
CA LEU A 88 9.06 9.02 -5.54
C LEU A 88 9.55 7.74 -6.22
N ASN A 89 8.67 6.73 -6.30
CA ASN A 89 8.95 5.54 -7.11
C ASN A 89 8.77 5.85 -8.61
N GLN A 90 9.31 5.02 -9.51
CA GLN A 90 9.29 5.27 -10.96
C GLN A 90 7.87 5.50 -11.52
N GLY A 91 6.90 4.72 -11.05
CA GLY A 91 5.50 4.90 -11.47
C GLY A 91 4.87 6.21 -10.99
N GLU A 92 5.34 6.77 -9.87
CA GLU A 92 4.89 8.06 -9.34
C GLU A 92 5.59 9.19 -10.10
N LYS A 93 6.91 9.09 -10.33
CA LYS A 93 7.71 10.04 -11.12
C LYS A 93 7.08 10.33 -12.48
N ASN A 94 6.76 9.27 -13.24
CA ASN A 94 6.16 9.40 -14.56
C ASN A 94 4.85 10.20 -14.52
N ILE A 95 4.02 9.99 -13.50
CA ILE A 95 2.75 10.74 -13.33
C ILE A 95 3.03 12.22 -13.06
N PHE A 96 3.99 12.54 -12.18
CA PHE A 96 4.35 13.92 -11.87
C PHE A 96 5.03 14.63 -13.05
N GLU A 97 5.79 13.93 -13.90
CA GLU A 97 6.33 14.49 -15.14
C GLU A 97 5.23 14.90 -16.12
N TYR A 98 4.19 14.08 -16.28
CA TYR A 98 3.04 14.46 -17.12
C TYR A 98 2.29 15.64 -16.54
N ILE A 99 2.13 15.72 -15.22
CA ILE A 99 1.54 16.90 -14.57
C ILE A 99 2.37 18.15 -14.83
N ARG A 100 3.71 18.06 -14.74
CA ARG A 100 4.63 19.18 -15.06
C ARG A 100 4.51 19.64 -16.52
N LYS A 101 4.25 18.70 -17.43
CA LYS A 101 4.00 18.98 -18.86
C LYS A 101 2.59 19.54 -19.14
N GLY A 102 1.74 19.67 -18.11
CA GLY A 102 0.41 20.26 -18.23
C GLY A 102 -0.71 19.28 -18.60
N TYR A 103 -0.47 17.97 -18.57
CA TYR A 103 -1.53 16.99 -18.83
C TYR A 103 -2.55 16.94 -17.69
N SER A 104 -3.82 16.80 -18.05
CA SER A 104 -4.93 16.54 -17.13
C SER A 104 -4.85 15.13 -16.53
N TYR A 105 -5.55 14.91 -15.42
CA TYR A 105 -5.58 13.59 -14.78
C TYR A 105 -6.27 12.53 -15.65
N GLU A 106 -7.22 12.95 -16.47
CA GLU A 106 -7.94 12.15 -17.45
C GLU A 106 -7.00 11.68 -18.58
N GLU A 107 -6.18 12.57 -19.12
CA GLU A 107 -5.19 12.23 -20.16
C GLU A 107 -4.11 11.29 -19.60
N ILE A 108 -3.63 11.55 -18.38
CA ILE A 108 -2.65 10.68 -17.71
C ILE A 108 -3.23 9.29 -17.47
N ALA A 109 -4.50 9.22 -17.06
CA ALA A 109 -5.20 7.95 -16.85
C ALA A 109 -5.29 7.13 -18.15
N GLN A 110 -5.56 7.79 -19.27
CA GLN A 110 -5.59 7.17 -20.60
C GLN A 110 -4.18 6.70 -21.03
N LEU A 111 -3.16 7.55 -20.88
CA LEU A 111 -1.77 7.23 -21.24
C LEU A 111 -1.21 6.04 -20.45
N ILE A 112 -1.47 6.00 -19.14
CA ILE A 112 -0.95 4.98 -18.22
C ILE A 112 -1.88 3.75 -18.14
N LYS A 113 -3.04 3.79 -18.79
CA LYS A 113 -4.09 2.75 -18.76
C LYS A 113 -4.49 2.37 -17.32
N LYS A 114 -4.71 3.38 -16.48
CA LYS A 114 -5.17 3.22 -15.10
C LYS A 114 -6.40 4.10 -14.84
N PRO A 115 -7.33 3.72 -13.95
CA PRO A 115 -8.46 4.56 -13.63
C PRO A 115 -8.02 5.94 -13.10
N VAL A 116 -8.77 7.00 -13.43
CA VAL A 116 -8.50 8.37 -12.95
C VAL A 116 -8.37 8.41 -11.43
N ASN A 117 -9.19 7.65 -10.71
CA ASN A 117 -9.13 7.51 -9.25
C ASN A 117 -7.79 6.94 -8.76
N THR A 118 -7.16 6.06 -9.54
CA THR A 118 -5.84 5.52 -9.25
C THR A 118 -4.77 6.60 -9.44
N ILE A 119 -4.87 7.41 -10.49
CA ILE A 119 -3.97 8.54 -10.73
C ILE A 119 -4.09 9.56 -9.59
N LYS A 120 -5.30 10.01 -9.25
CA LYS A 120 -5.58 10.92 -8.12
C LYS A 120 -5.00 10.38 -6.80
N SER A 121 -5.19 9.09 -6.52
CA SER A 121 -4.64 8.42 -5.33
C SER A 121 -3.11 8.34 -5.32
N ILE A 122 -2.48 8.20 -6.49
CA ILE A 122 -1.02 8.21 -6.62
C ILE A 122 -0.48 9.63 -6.41
N VAL A 123 -1.08 10.63 -7.04
CA VAL A 123 -0.68 12.05 -6.90
C VAL A 123 -0.77 12.49 -5.44
N ARG A 124 -1.88 12.19 -4.75
CA ARG A 124 -2.03 12.50 -3.31
C ARG A 124 -0.92 11.87 -2.47
N ARG A 125 -0.65 10.58 -2.67
CA ARG A 125 0.42 9.88 -1.94
C ARG A 125 1.80 10.46 -2.24
N GLY A 126 2.08 10.80 -3.49
CA GLY A 126 3.31 11.47 -3.88
C GLY A 126 3.47 12.82 -3.17
N ARG A 127 2.44 13.65 -3.17
CA ARG A 127 2.44 14.95 -2.45
C ARG A 127 2.67 14.78 -0.95
N LEU A 128 2.06 13.78 -0.32
CA LEU A 128 2.28 13.47 1.10
C LEU A 128 3.74 13.07 1.39
N LYS A 129 4.35 12.23 0.54
CA LYS A 129 5.76 11.85 0.68
C LYS A 129 6.69 13.06 0.58
N ILE A 130 6.43 13.94 -0.40
CA ILE A 130 7.19 15.17 -0.61
C ILE A 130 7.05 16.09 0.62
N LYS A 131 5.82 16.31 1.10
CA LYS A 131 5.55 17.12 2.31
C LYS A 131 6.31 16.59 3.52
N LEU A 132 6.23 15.28 3.77
CA LEU A 132 6.93 14.63 4.90
C LEU A 132 8.45 14.81 4.79
N ALA A 133 9.02 14.63 3.60
CA ALA A 133 10.45 14.82 3.36
C ALA A 133 10.89 16.27 3.60
N CYS A 134 10.13 17.26 3.14
CA CYS A 134 10.41 18.67 3.38
C CYS A 134 10.28 19.07 4.86
N THR A 135 9.31 18.51 5.58
CA THR A 135 9.13 18.80 7.03
C THR A 135 10.21 18.17 7.91
N SER A 136 10.85 17.10 7.45
CA SER A 136 11.91 16.40 8.21
C SER A 136 13.31 17.02 8.05
N LYS A 137 13.48 18.00 7.15
CA LYS A 137 14.74 18.73 6.90
C LYS A 137 14.91 19.98 7.79
N LYS A 138 14.08 20.14 8.83
CA LYS A 138 14.16 21.24 9.83
C LYS A 138 14.76 20.75 11.14
#